data_AF-A0A9E5F079-F1
#
_entry.id   AF-A0A9E5F079-F1
#
_cell.length_a   1.000
_cell.length_b   1.000
_cell.length_c   1.000
_cell.angle_alpha   90.00
_cell.angle_beta   90.00
_cell.angle_gamma   90.00
#
_symmetry.space_group_name_H-M   'P 1'
#
loop_
_entity.id
_entity.type
_entity.pdbx_description
1 polymer ?
#
loop_
_entity_poly.entity_id
_entity_poly.type
_entity_poly.pdbx_seq_one_letter_code
_entity_poly.pdbx_strand_id
1 'polypeptide(L)'
;MSLCIESDIDDEDVAEFQEVGADRQFLDHTVSRYIENYFRDKAVPEGVDLFSPKYINMCLTMDICRAADMAYEAIARCGLMGEDSGDNAIEPDVKLVIGILRRMKPLVPQEFSAGMLLMHLEILEGVVF
;
A
#
# COMPACT_ATOMS: atom_id res chain seq x y z
N MET A 1 43.82 -30.28 14.36
CA MET A 1 43.55 -28.98 15.01
C MET A 1 42.08 -28.70 14.77
N SER A 2 41.27 -28.83 15.82
CA SER A 2 39.82 -28.67 15.79
C SER A 2 39.50 -27.21 16.09
N LEU A 3 38.74 -26.54 15.23
CA LEU A 3 38.12 -25.25 15.51
C LEU A 3 36.69 -25.54 15.96
N CYS A 4 36.48 -25.55 17.28
CA CYS A 4 35.14 -25.50 17.86
C CYS A 4 34.66 -24.04 17.71
N ILE A 5 33.70 -23.82 16.83
CA ILE A 5 32.91 -22.59 16.82
C ILE A 5 31.76 -22.86 17.78
N GLU A 6 31.92 -22.46 19.03
CA GLU A 6 30.80 -22.31 19.95
C GLU A 6 30.01 -21.10 19.43
N SER A 7 28.87 -21.36 18.80
CA SER A 7 27.92 -20.30 18.45
C SER A 7 27.12 -19.98 19.70
N ASP A 8 27.59 -19.00 20.46
CA ASP A 8 26.80 -18.34 21.49
C ASP A 8 25.71 -17.51 20.77
N ILE A 9 24.59 -18.16 20.49
CA ILE A 9 23.34 -17.46 20.21
C ILE A 9 22.80 -17.15 21.61
N ASP A 10 22.96 -15.90 22.05
CA ASP A 10 22.39 -15.43 23.32
C ASP A 10 20.85 -15.54 23.27
N ASP A 11 20.25 -16.00 24.37
CA ASP A 11 18.79 -16.14 24.51
C ASP A 11 18.05 -14.79 24.35
N GLU A 12 18.76 -13.65 24.46
CA GLU A 12 18.25 -12.30 24.19
C GLU A 12 17.95 -12.04 22.71
N ASP A 13 18.79 -12.53 21.78
CA ASP A 13 18.58 -12.38 20.34
C ASP A 13 17.35 -13.18 19.86
N VAL A 14 17.06 -14.30 20.52
CA VAL A 14 15.89 -15.13 20.21
C VAL A 14 14.58 -14.48 20.69
N ALA A 15 14.64 -13.74 21.80
CA ALA A 15 13.49 -13.01 22.34
C ALA A 15 13.13 -11.77 21.48
N GLU A 16 14.12 -11.00 21.02
CA GLU A 16 13.90 -9.83 20.15
C GLU A 16 13.32 -10.26 18.79
N PHE A 17 13.76 -11.40 18.22
CA PHE A 17 13.18 -11.97 17.01
C PHE A 17 11.73 -12.45 17.17
N GLN A 18 11.34 -12.93 18.36
CA GLN A 18 9.96 -13.35 18.64
C GLN A 18 9.02 -12.14 18.81
N GLU A 19 9.48 -11.04 19.42
CA GLU A 19 8.71 -9.81 19.58
C GLU A 19 8.43 -9.15 18.22
N VAL A 20 9.44 -9.05 17.35
CA VAL A 20 9.29 -8.50 15.99
C VAL A 20 8.35 -9.34 15.11
N GLY A 21 8.36 -10.67 15.29
CA GLY A 21 7.47 -11.58 14.58
C GLY A 21 6.00 -11.47 15.01
N ALA A 22 5.74 -11.24 16.29
CA ALA A 22 4.40 -10.99 16.82
C ALA A 22 3.84 -9.63 16.35
N ASP A 23 4.68 -8.60 16.31
CA ASP A 23 4.31 -7.28 15.80
C ASP A 23 3.97 -7.29 14.32
N ARG A 24 4.72 -8.03 13.50
CA ARG A 24 4.41 -8.11 12.06
C ARG A 24 3.08 -8.80 11.80
N GLN A 25 2.77 -9.89 12.49
CA GLN A 25 1.48 -10.56 12.33
C GLN A 25 0.31 -9.67 12.75
N PHE A 26 0.47 -8.91 13.83
CA PHE A 26 -0.52 -7.95 14.29
C PHE A 26 -0.74 -6.82 13.26
N LEU A 27 0.34 -6.30 12.67
CA LEU A 27 0.28 -5.29 11.62
C LEU A 27 -0.37 -5.81 10.34
N ASP A 28 -0.01 -7.02 9.90
CA ASP A 28 -0.60 -7.66 8.72
C ASP A 28 -2.13 -7.85 8.91
N HIS A 29 -2.55 -8.32 10.09
CA HIS A 29 -3.97 -8.45 10.43
C HIS A 29 -4.69 -7.10 10.48
N THR A 30 -4.04 -6.08 11.05
CA THR A 30 -4.59 -4.72 11.14
C THR A 30 -4.79 -4.10 9.77
N VAL A 31 -3.79 -4.18 8.90
CA VAL A 31 -3.87 -3.71 7.50
C VAL A 31 -4.93 -4.47 6.73
N SER A 32 -5.01 -5.79 6.89
CA SER A 32 -6.04 -6.61 6.25
C SER A 32 -7.45 -6.12 6.59
N ARG A 33 -7.71 -5.73 7.85
CA ARG A 33 -9.01 -5.16 8.24
C ARG A 33 -9.30 -3.82 7.54
N TYR A 34 -8.30 -2.97 7.35
CA TYR A 34 -8.49 -1.70 6.64
C TYR A 34 -8.72 -1.91 5.14
N ILE A 35 -7.99 -2.85 4.52
CA ILE A 35 -8.21 -3.28 3.13
C ILE A 35 -9.64 -3.80 2.98
N GLU A 36 -10.06 -4.74 3.84
CA GLU A 36 -11.40 -5.31 3.81
C GLU A 36 -12.47 -4.23 3.94
N ASN A 37 -12.37 -3.36 4.97
CA ASN A 37 -13.33 -2.29 5.19
C ASN A 37 -13.39 -1.31 4.02
N TYR A 38 -12.26 -0.96 3.42
CA TYR A 38 -12.23 -0.04 2.28
C TYR A 38 -12.81 -0.69 1.02
N PHE A 39 -12.50 -1.95 0.72
CA PHE A 39 -12.91 -2.61 -0.51
C PHE A 39 -14.27 -3.32 -0.44
N ARG A 40 -14.88 -3.45 0.75
CA ARG A 40 -16.17 -4.15 0.95
C ARG A 40 -17.26 -3.75 -0.03
N ASP A 41 -17.43 -2.45 -0.27
CA ASP A 41 -18.51 -1.91 -1.10
C ASP A 41 -18.04 -1.53 -2.52
N LYS A 42 -16.89 -2.03 -2.95
CA LYS A 42 -16.26 -1.71 -4.23
C LYS A 42 -16.33 -2.90 -5.18
N ALA A 43 -16.53 -2.64 -6.46
CA ALA A 43 -16.56 -3.67 -7.50
C ALA A 43 -15.13 -4.13 -7.82
N VAL A 44 -14.58 -4.99 -6.97
CA VAL A 44 -13.25 -5.59 -7.18
C VAL A 44 -13.33 -6.61 -8.33
N PRO A 45 -12.42 -6.55 -9.32
CA PRO A 45 -12.37 -7.53 -10.40
C PRO A 45 -12.20 -8.97 -9.89
N GLU A 46 -12.84 -9.92 -10.58
CA GLU A 46 -12.74 -11.34 -10.23
C GLU A 46 -11.28 -11.83 -10.31
N GLY A 47 -10.85 -12.61 -9.32
CA GLY A 47 -9.49 -13.17 -9.25
C GLY A 47 -8.45 -12.28 -8.59
N VAL A 48 -8.79 -11.06 -8.16
CA VAL A 48 -7.88 -10.20 -7.40
C VAL A 48 -7.81 -10.64 -5.93
N ASP A 49 -6.61 -11.03 -5.48
CA ASP A 49 -6.33 -11.28 -4.06
C ASP A 49 -5.92 -9.99 -3.34
N LEU A 50 -6.87 -9.38 -2.64
CA LEU A 50 -6.68 -8.15 -1.87
C LEU A 50 -5.67 -8.31 -0.71
N PHE A 51 -5.50 -9.53 -0.20
CA PHE A 51 -4.65 -9.82 0.96
C PHE A 51 -3.30 -10.43 0.54
N SER A 52 -2.97 -10.35 -0.75
CA SER A 52 -1.70 -10.84 -1.24
C SER A 52 -0.52 -10.17 -0.51
N PRO A 53 0.59 -10.88 -0.28
CA PRO A 53 1.77 -10.29 0.38
C PRO A 53 2.27 -9.01 -0.30
N LYS A 54 2.07 -8.88 -1.62
CA LYS A 54 2.35 -7.65 -2.38
C LYS A 54 1.61 -6.45 -1.78
N TYR A 55 0.29 -6.55 -1.63
CA TYR A 55 -0.56 -5.46 -1.19
C TYR A 55 -0.43 -5.15 0.30
N ILE A 56 -0.32 -6.18 1.14
CA ILE A 56 -0.05 -6.01 2.56
C ILE A 56 1.28 -5.28 2.76
N ASN A 57 2.34 -5.75 2.09
CA ASN A 57 3.64 -5.13 2.22
C ASN A 57 3.66 -3.70 1.67
N MET A 58 2.94 -3.44 0.58
CA MET A 58 2.79 -2.09 0.02
C MET A 58 2.14 -1.13 1.03
N CYS A 59 1.07 -1.55 1.73
CA CYS A 59 0.43 -0.75 2.77
C CYS A 59 1.34 -0.48 3.98
N LEU A 60 2.25 -1.41 4.30
CA LEU A 60 3.11 -1.32 5.48
C LEU A 60 4.42 -0.58 5.25
N THR A 61 4.86 -0.44 4.00
CA THR A 61 6.22 0.05 3.69
C THR A 61 6.25 1.30 2.82
N MET A 62 5.13 1.68 2.19
CA MET A 62 5.11 2.80 1.26
C MET A 62 4.88 4.15 1.96
N ASP A 63 5.67 5.15 1.57
CA ASP A 63 5.48 6.55 1.94
C ASP A 63 4.48 7.24 1.00
N ILE A 64 3.71 8.20 1.52
CA ILE A 64 2.65 8.88 0.76
C ILE A 64 3.16 9.78 -0.37
N CYS A 65 4.28 10.47 -0.21
CA CYS A 65 4.90 11.26 -1.27
C CYS A 65 5.37 10.35 -2.39
N ARG A 66 6.06 9.26 -2.06
CA ARG A 66 6.50 8.27 -3.05
C ARG A 66 5.33 7.61 -3.78
N ALA A 67 4.26 7.28 -3.05
CA ALA A 67 3.04 6.73 -3.66
C ALA A 67 2.36 7.73 -4.60
N ALA A 68 2.34 9.02 -4.25
CA ALA A 68 1.78 10.06 -5.10
C ALA A 68 2.60 10.22 -6.39
N ASP A 69 3.93 10.28 -6.30
CA ASP A 69 4.81 10.35 -7.48
C ASP A 69 4.58 9.16 -8.41
N MET A 70 4.56 7.93 -7.85
CA MET A 70 4.25 6.72 -8.60
C MET A 70 2.87 6.76 -9.25
N ALA A 71 1.86 7.28 -8.55
CA ALA A 71 0.51 7.43 -9.06
C ALA A 71 0.46 8.37 -10.27
N TYR A 72 1.08 9.55 -10.19
CA TYR A 72 1.10 10.51 -11.28
C TYR A 72 1.80 9.95 -12.52
N GLU A 73 2.98 9.34 -12.34
CA GLU A 73 3.71 8.71 -13.44
C GLU A 73 2.90 7.58 -14.09
N ALA A 74 2.25 6.73 -13.29
CA ALA A 74 1.49 5.60 -13.79
C ALA A 74 0.20 6.04 -14.51
N ILE A 75 -0.54 7.02 -13.97
CA ILE A 75 -1.74 7.58 -14.60
C ILE A 75 -1.40 8.20 -15.95
N ALA A 76 -0.29 8.96 -16.03
CA ALA A 76 0.17 9.55 -17.28
C ALA A 76 0.48 8.50 -18.36
N ARG A 77 1.08 7.35 -17.97
CA ARG A 77 1.35 6.24 -18.89
C ARG A 77 0.09 5.51 -19.34
N CYS A 78 -0.89 5.34 -18.46
CA CYS A 78 -2.12 4.59 -18.75
C CYS A 78 -3.14 5.38 -19.58
N GLY A 79 -2.97 6.69 -19.75
CA GLY A 79 -3.86 7.51 -20.57
C GLY A 79 -5.30 7.58 -20.02
N LEU A 80 -5.46 7.46 -18.70
CA LEU A 80 -6.77 7.44 -18.04
C LEU A 80 -7.50 8.80 -18.07
N MET A 81 -6.84 9.86 -18.56
CA MET A 81 -7.37 11.22 -18.59
C MET A 81 -7.38 11.74 -20.03
N GLY A 82 -8.56 12.18 -20.47
CA GLY A 82 -8.75 12.77 -21.80
C GLY A 82 -8.15 14.17 -21.94
N GLU A 83 -7.95 14.61 -23.19
CA GLU A 83 -7.47 15.94 -23.55
C GLU A 83 -8.46 17.03 -23.11
N ASP A 84 -8.34 17.54 -21.90
CA ASP A 84 -8.99 18.79 -21.48
C ASP A 84 -8.07 19.56 -20.54
N SER A 85 -7.14 20.33 -21.12
CA SER A 85 -6.32 21.30 -20.41
C SER A 85 -6.72 22.72 -20.82
N GLY A 86 -7.73 23.24 -20.12
CA GLY A 86 -7.93 24.68 -20.01
C GLY A 86 -6.93 25.27 -19.01
N ASP A 87 -6.34 26.41 -19.37
CA ASP A 87 -5.14 27.08 -18.79
C ASP A 87 -5.15 27.46 -17.29
N ASN A 88 -6.04 26.92 -16.46
CA ASN A 88 -6.03 27.14 -15.00
C ASN A 88 -6.71 25.99 -14.19
N ALA A 89 -6.91 24.82 -14.80
CA ALA A 89 -7.52 23.69 -14.12
C ALA A 89 -6.45 22.85 -13.40
N ILE A 90 -6.65 22.55 -12.11
CA ILE A 90 -5.89 21.48 -11.42
C ILE A 90 -5.90 20.23 -12.31
N GLU A 91 -4.72 19.66 -12.55
CA GLU A 91 -4.53 18.53 -13.46
C GLU A 91 -5.45 17.36 -13.07
N PRO A 92 -6.05 16.64 -14.05
CA PRO A 92 -7.04 15.60 -13.77
C PRO A 92 -6.53 14.44 -12.91
N ASP A 93 -5.25 14.09 -13.03
CA ASP A 93 -4.54 13.10 -12.21
C ASP A 93 -4.42 13.54 -10.74
N VAL A 94 -4.09 14.81 -10.48
CA VAL A 94 -4.07 15.42 -9.14
C VAL A 94 -5.47 15.36 -8.52
N LYS A 95 -6.53 15.64 -9.29
CA LYS A 95 -7.91 15.52 -8.82
C LYS A 95 -8.26 14.07 -8.46
N LEU A 96 -7.85 13.10 -9.27
CA LEU A 96 -8.09 11.68 -9.02
C LEU A 96 -7.41 11.24 -7.72
N VAL A 97 -6.10 11.49 -7.59
CA VAL A 97 -5.30 11.11 -6.40
C VAL A 97 -5.87 11.76 -5.13
N ILE A 98 -6.12 13.07 -5.14
CA ILE A 98 -6.72 13.76 -3.99
C ILE A 98 -8.13 13.22 -3.70
N GLY A 99 -8.92 12.94 -4.73
CA GLY A 99 -10.26 12.37 -4.57
C GLY A 99 -10.24 10.99 -3.90
N ILE A 100 -9.27 10.15 -4.24
CA ILE A 100 -9.05 8.86 -3.60
C ILE A 100 -8.66 9.02 -2.14
N LEU A 101 -7.64 9.85 -1.84
CA LEU A 101 -7.17 10.08 -0.47
C LEU A 101 -8.27 10.65 0.44
N ARG A 102 -9.11 11.55 -0.08
CA ARG A 102 -10.27 12.07 0.66
C ARG A 102 -11.30 11.00 1.00
N ARG A 103 -11.52 10.04 0.10
CA ARG A 103 -12.42 8.88 0.35
C ARG A 103 -11.84 7.91 1.38
N MET A 104 -10.52 7.81 1.48
CA MET A 104 -9.83 6.93 2.44
C MET A 104 -9.78 7.50 3.85
N LYS A 105 -9.62 8.82 4.00
CA LYS A 105 -9.42 9.50 5.29
C LYS A 105 -10.32 9.04 6.45
N PRO A 106 -11.64 8.78 6.28
CA PRO A 106 -12.48 8.31 7.39
C PRO A 106 -12.35 6.81 7.69
N LEU A 107 -11.72 6.02 6.82
CA LEU A 107 -11.70 4.56 6.88
C LEU A 107 -10.30 3.98 7.10
N VAL A 108 -9.27 4.70 6.68
CA VAL A 108 -7.88 4.24 6.63
C VAL A 108 -7.00 5.24 7.37
N PRO A 109 -6.19 4.79 8.35
CA PRO A 109 -5.15 5.60 8.97
C PRO A 109 -4.18 6.18 7.93
N GLN A 110 -3.57 7.32 8.25
CA GLN A 110 -2.68 8.01 7.31
C GLN A 110 -1.47 7.15 6.93
N GLU A 111 -0.99 6.34 7.87
CA GLU A 111 0.16 5.44 7.76
C GLU A 111 -0.04 4.37 6.67
N PHE A 112 -1.29 3.97 6.41
CA PHE A 112 -1.60 2.95 5.39
C PHE A 112 -2.16 3.56 4.09
N SER A 113 -2.40 4.87 4.07
CA SER A 113 -3.05 5.55 2.95
C SER A 113 -2.23 5.49 1.65
N ALA A 114 -0.90 5.41 1.75
CA ALA A 114 -0.01 5.32 0.60
C ALA A 114 -0.20 4.01 -0.18
N GLY A 115 -0.12 2.85 0.48
CA GLY A 115 -0.36 1.58 -0.19
C GLY A 115 -1.81 1.42 -0.62
N MET A 116 -2.76 1.91 0.19
CA MET A 116 -4.18 1.89 -0.16
C MET A 116 -4.50 2.72 -1.42
N LEU A 117 -3.81 3.86 -1.64
CA LEU A 117 -3.88 4.66 -2.86
C LEU A 117 -3.46 3.83 -4.08
N LEU A 118 -2.28 3.22 -4.02
CA LEU A 118 -1.74 2.43 -5.12
C LEU A 118 -2.61 1.20 -5.42
N MET A 119 -3.08 0.50 -4.38
CA MET A 119 -4.04 -0.59 -4.53
C MET A 119 -5.33 -0.14 -5.21
N HIS A 120 -5.88 1.01 -4.83
CA HIS A 120 -7.11 1.51 -5.45
C HIS A 120 -6.91 1.80 -6.93
N LEU A 121 -5.80 2.47 -7.27
CA LEU A 121 -5.45 2.79 -8.65
C LEU A 121 -5.24 1.51 -9.47
N GLU A 122 -4.52 0.52 -8.93
CA GLU A 122 -4.28 -0.75 -9.62
C GLU A 122 -5.56 -1.56 -9.83
N ILE A 123 -6.38 -1.70 -8.79
CA ILE A 123 -7.49 -2.66 -8.77
C ILE A 123 -8.76 -2.09 -9.40
N LEU A 124 -9.04 -0.80 -9.22
CA LEU A 124 -10.31 -0.20 -9.64
C LEU A 124 -10.17 0.72 -10.83
N GLU A 125 -9.04 1.43 -10.94
CA GLU A 125 -8.78 2.35 -12.04
C GLU A 125 -7.94 1.69 -13.15
N GLY A 126 -7.42 0.47 -12.92
CA GLY A 126 -6.65 -0.29 -13.91
C GLY A 126 -5.26 0.27 -14.18
N VAL A 127 -4.69 1.04 -13.25
CA VAL A 127 -3.36 1.64 -13.36
C VAL A 127 -2.27 0.59 -13.15
N VAL A 128 -1.29 0.54 -14.05
CA VAL A 128 -0.17 -0.40 -13.96
C VAL A 128 1.06 0.30 -13.39
N PHE A 129 1.57 -0.22 -12.27
CA PHE A 129 2.75 0.28 -11.57
C PHE A 129 4.02 -0.46 -11.98
#